data_AF-A0A132UBF4-F1
#
_entry.id   AF-A0A132UBF4-F1
#
_cell.length_a   1.000
_cell.length_b   1.000
_cell.length_c   1.000
_cell.angle_alpha   90.00
_cell.angle_beta   90.00
_cell.angle_gamma   90.00
#
_symmetry.space_group_name_H-M   'P 1'
#
loop_
_entity.id
_entity.type
_entity.pdbx_description
1 polymer ?
#
loop_
_entity_poly.entity_id
_entity_poly.type
_entity_poly.pdbx_seq_one_letter_code
_entity_poly.pdbx_strand_id
1 'polypeptide(L)'
;MGKTGTVWDSMKATQPLYEGTQIPKSFEISVGNQKVWVHGNATEHMYEDVAKVMKTPGIDPKLYSQQLLTDFQGSLQQATQNGIKYGELMNVGKWEFKFSPPREQGQLPALIHAQFNGWGK
;
A
#
# COMPACT_ATOMS: atom_id res chain seq x y z
N MET A 1 20.86 -10.16 -9.62
CA MET A 1 19.94 -10.68 -8.58
C MET A 1 18.56 -10.81 -9.20
N GLY A 2 17.96 -12.00 -9.11
CA GLY A 2 16.65 -12.30 -9.70
C GLY A 2 15.49 -11.72 -8.88
N LYS A 3 14.32 -11.58 -9.51
CA LYS A 3 13.07 -11.20 -8.85
C LYS A 3 12.68 -12.28 -7.82
N THR A 4 12.23 -11.87 -6.65
CA THR A 4 11.80 -12.77 -5.56
C THR A 4 10.41 -13.37 -5.78
N GLY A 5 9.62 -12.79 -6.69
CA GLY A 5 8.21 -13.13 -6.89
C GLY A 5 7.28 -12.57 -5.82
N THR A 6 7.77 -11.66 -4.97
CA THR A 6 7.02 -11.08 -3.86
C THR A 6 6.66 -9.61 -4.11
N VAL A 7 5.77 -9.05 -3.29
CA VAL A 7 5.39 -7.63 -3.36
C VAL A 7 6.59 -6.68 -3.31
N TRP A 8 7.67 -7.10 -2.65
CA TRP A 8 8.91 -6.34 -2.50
C TRP A 8 9.61 -6.03 -3.83
N ASP A 9 9.41 -6.86 -4.86
CA ASP A 9 9.96 -6.59 -6.19
C ASP A 9 9.35 -5.34 -6.85
N SER A 10 8.17 -4.91 -6.37
CA SER A 10 7.43 -3.76 -6.91
C SER A 10 7.59 -2.50 -6.06
N MET A 11 8.19 -2.59 -4.87
CA MET A 11 8.23 -1.54 -3.88
C MET A 11 9.64 -1.01 -3.64
N LYS A 12 9.74 0.29 -3.36
CA LYS A 12 10.95 0.95 -2.87
C LYS A 12 10.60 1.82 -1.68
N ALA A 13 11.04 1.42 -0.48
CA ALA A 13 10.85 2.21 0.72
C ALA A 13 11.49 3.60 0.58
N THR A 14 10.75 4.64 0.95
CA THR A 14 11.24 6.03 1.01
C THR A 14 11.41 6.51 2.46
N GLN A 15 10.84 5.79 3.43
CA GLN A 15 11.03 5.99 4.85
C GLN A 15 11.15 4.65 5.60
N PRO A 16 11.63 4.65 6.87
CA PRO A 16 11.77 3.42 7.67
C PRO A 16 10.46 2.66 7.85
N LEU A 17 10.58 1.38 8.24
CA LEU A 17 9.44 0.54 8.58
C LEU A 17 8.74 1.02 9.86
N TYR A 18 7.44 0.74 9.99
CA TYR A 18 6.79 0.75 11.29
C TYR A 18 7.33 -0.41 12.14
N GLU A 19 7.60 -0.14 13.41
CA GLU A 19 8.17 -1.10 14.35
C GLU A 19 7.33 -2.38 14.41
N GLY A 20 7.99 -3.54 14.40
CA GLY A 20 7.32 -4.84 14.42
C GLY A 20 6.66 -5.28 13.11
N THR A 21 6.66 -4.47 12.04
CA THR A 21 6.03 -4.80 10.75
C THR A 21 7.04 -4.93 9.60
N GLN A 22 6.53 -5.17 8.40
CA GLN A 22 7.27 -4.99 7.14
C GLN A 22 6.74 -3.81 6.31
N ILE A 23 5.92 -2.92 6.89
CA ILE A 23 5.31 -1.79 6.18
C ILE A 23 6.22 -0.57 6.29
N PRO A 24 6.73 0.00 5.19
CA PRO A 24 7.42 1.28 5.21
C PRO A 24 6.45 2.43 5.53
N LYS A 25 6.90 3.45 6.28
CA LYS A 25 6.13 4.69 6.53
C LYS A 25 5.83 5.49 5.26
N SER A 26 6.54 5.23 4.18
CA SER A 26 6.18 5.64 2.82
C SER A 26 7.03 4.86 1.84
N PHE A 27 6.53 4.68 0.63
CA PHE A 27 7.24 3.94 -0.41
C PHE A 27 6.75 4.33 -1.80
N GLU A 28 7.60 4.12 -2.79
CA GLU A 28 7.19 4.07 -4.19
C GLU A 28 6.74 2.64 -4.53
N ILE A 29 5.71 2.50 -5.35
CA ILE A 29 5.23 1.21 -5.84
C ILE A 29 4.97 1.28 -7.35
N SER A 30 5.40 0.24 -8.06
CA SER A 30 5.13 0.08 -9.49
C SER A 30 3.97 -0.91 -9.67
N VAL A 31 2.89 -0.46 -10.31
CA VAL A 31 1.69 -1.25 -10.59
C VAL A 31 1.32 -1.15 -12.06
N GLY A 32 1.52 -2.24 -12.80
CA GLY A 32 1.43 -2.23 -14.26
C GLY A 32 2.38 -1.19 -14.87
N ASN A 33 1.82 -0.25 -15.65
CA ASN A 33 2.58 0.85 -16.26
C ASN A 33 2.59 2.14 -15.41
N GLN A 34 2.00 2.09 -14.21
CA GLN A 34 1.89 3.23 -13.32
C GLN A 34 2.92 3.12 -12.19
N LYS A 35 3.39 4.27 -11.72
CA LYS A 35 4.22 4.37 -10.53
C LYS A 35 3.62 5.40 -9.59
N VAL A 36 3.43 5.01 -8.33
CA VAL A 36 2.74 5.79 -7.32
C VAL A 36 3.64 5.92 -6.09
N TRP A 37 3.60 7.07 -5.43
CA TRP A 37 4.18 7.23 -4.11
C TRP A 37 3.08 7.09 -3.05
N VAL A 38 3.26 6.19 -2.10
CA VAL A 38 2.31 5.94 -1.00
C VAL A 38 2.73 6.78 0.19
N HIS A 39 1.87 7.73 0.55
CA HIS A 39 2.10 8.69 1.62
C HIS A 39 1.94 8.04 3.01
N GLY A 40 2.59 8.60 4.04
CA GLY A 40 2.52 8.08 5.41
C GLY A 40 1.12 7.93 5.98
N ASN A 41 0.24 8.90 5.74
CA ASN A 41 -1.17 8.79 6.12
C ASN A 41 -1.86 7.54 5.54
N ALA A 42 -1.50 7.09 4.34
CA ALA A 42 -2.06 5.89 3.74
C ALA A 42 -1.47 4.62 4.39
N THR A 43 -0.16 4.61 4.67
CA THR A 43 0.49 3.46 5.31
C THR A 43 0.20 3.35 6.80
N GLU A 44 -0.18 4.45 7.46
CA GLU A 44 -0.57 4.47 8.87
C GLU A 44 -1.81 3.61 9.12
N HIS A 45 -2.84 3.73 8.29
CA HIS A 45 -4.01 2.86 8.35
C HIS A 45 -3.65 1.37 8.16
N MET A 46 -2.73 1.06 7.23
CA MET A 46 -2.24 -0.32 7.08
C MET A 46 -1.54 -0.81 8.35
N TYR A 47 -0.70 0.04 8.94
CA TYR A 47 -0.01 -0.27 10.19
C TYR A 47 -0.99 -0.52 11.33
N GLU A 48 -2.04 0.30 11.48
CA GLU A 48 -3.08 0.10 12.50
C GLU A 48 -3.74 -1.28 12.39
N ASP A 49 -3.97 -1.77 11.17
CA ASP A 49 -4.53 -3.11 10.96
C ASP A 49 -3.54 -4.22 11.30
N VAL A 50 -2.25 -4.07 10.97
CA VAL A 50 -1.24 -5.03 11.42
C VAL A 50 -1.07 -4.99 12.95
N ALA A 51 -1.07 -3.81 13.55
CA ALA A 51 -0.93 -3.62 15.00
C ALA A 51 -2.08 -4.27 15.78
N LYS A 52 -3.29 -4.34 15.23
CA LYS A 52 -4.41 -5.10 15.82
C LYS A 52 -4.10 -6.59 15.90
N VAL A 53 -3.53 -7.19 14.84
CA VAL A 53 -3.23 -8.62 14.81
C VAL A 53 -1.94 -9.00 15.55
N MET A 54 -1.03 -8.04 15.81
CA MET A 54 0.15 -8.27 16.67
C MET A 54 -0.20 -8.77 18.07
N LYS A 55 -1.40 -8.43 18.55
CA LYS A 55 -1.90 -8.83 19.88
C LYS A 55 -2.55 -10.22 19.86
N THR A 56 -2.68 -10.84 18.70
CA THR A 56 -3.34 -12.13 18.52
C THR A 56 -2.31 -13.27 18.55
N PRO A 57 -2.43 -14.23 19.49
CA PRO A 57 -1.53 -15.39 19.54
C PRO A 57 -1.55 -16.19 18.22
N GLY A 58 -0.37 -16.61 17.76
CA GLY A 58 -0.23 -17.45 16.57
C GLY A 58 -0.21 -16.70 15.23
N ILE A 59 -0.36 -15.37 15.22
CA ILE A 59 -0.20 -14.56 14.00
C ILE A 59 1.19 -13.93 13.98
N ASP A 60 1.94 -14.14 12.88
CA ASP A 60 3.19 -13.41 12.62
C ASP A 60 2.89 -12.07 11.94
N PRO A 61 3.17 -10.93 12.60
CA PRO A 61 2.90 -9.61 12.03
C PRO A 61 3.67 -9.32 10.73
N LYS A 62 4.84 -9.93 10.52
CA LYS A 62 5.63 -9.76 9.30
C LYS A 62 4.99 -10.49 8.13
N LEU A 63 4.54 -11.72 8.35
CA LEU A 63 3.80 -12.49 7.36
C LEU A 63 2.47 -11.80 7.01
N TYR A 64 1.76 -11.31 8.02
CA TYR A 64 0.52 -10.55 7.81
C TYR A 64 0.77 -9.25 7.04
N SER A 65 1.87 -8.53 7.33
CA SER A 65 2.28 -7.34 6.57
C SER A 65 2.47 -7.67 5.09
N GLN A 66 3.17 -8.76 4.76
CA GLN A 66 3.39 -9.17 3.37
C GLN A 66 2.07 -9.54 2.67
N GLN A 67 1.17 -10.25 3.37
CA GLN A 67 -0.14 -10.61 2.83
C GLN A 67 -1.01 -9.37 2.54
N LEU A 68 -1.04 -8.41 3.47
CA LEU A 68 -1.77 -7.16 3.33
C LEU A 68 -1.23 -6.33 2.17
N LEU A 69 0.09 -6.17 2.06
CA LEU A 69 0.73 -5.42 0.98
C LEU A 69 0.55 -6.09 -0.39
N THR A 70 0.49 -7.42 -0.45
CA THR A 70 0.20 -8.15 -1.69
C THR A 70 -1.23 -7.88 -2.18
N ASP A 71 -2.21 -7.92 -1.27
CA ASP A 71 -3.62 -7.60 -1.60
C ASP A 71 -3.79 -6.12 -1.98
N PHE A 72 -3.09 -5.23 -1.27
CA PHE A 72 -2.97 -3.80 -1.60
C PHE A 72 -2.43 -3.58 -3.00
N GLN A 73 -1.30 -4.21 -3.38
CA GLN A 73 -0.71 -4.09 -4.71
C GLN A 73 -1.71 -4.50 -5.80
N GLY A 74 -2.37 -5.64 -5.62
CA GLY A 74 -3.37 -6.13 -6.58
C GLY A 74 -4.55 -5.17 -6.74
N SER A 75 -5.08 -4.66 -5.63
CA SER A 75 -6.18 -3.69 -5.62
C SER A 75 -5.76 -2.35 -6.22
N LEU A 76 -4.53 -1.90 -5.94
CA LEU A 76 -3.97 -0.67 -6.48
C LEU A 76 -3.75 -0.76 -8.00
N GLN A 77 -3.30 -1.93 -8.49
CA GLN A 77 -3.21 -2.18 -9.92
C GLN A 77 -4.57 -2.08 -10.61
N GLN A 78 -5.62 -2.66 -10.02
CA GLN A 78 -6.98 -2.53 -10.54
C GLN A 78 -7.47 -1.07 -10.51
N ALA A 79 -7.17 -0.33 -9.45
CA ALA A 79 -7.56 1.07 -9.30
C ALA A 79 -6.90 1.98 -10.34
N THR A 80 -5.71 1.61 -10.83
CA THR A 80 -4.89 2.45 -11.71
C THR A 80 -4.82 1.95 -13.16
N GLN A 81 -5.47 0.83 -13.49
CA GLN A 81 -5.39 0.18 -14.81
C GLN A 81 -5.82 1.07 -15.97
N ASN A 82 -6.77 1.98 -15.74
CA ASN A 82 -7.32 2.92 -16.73
C ASN A 82 -6.83 4.36 -16.49
N GLY A 83 -5.68 4.51 -15.85
CA GLY A 83 -5.16 5.79 -15.37
C GLY A 83 -5.61 6.12 -13.95
N ILE A 84 -4.96 7.12 -13.35
CA ILE A 84 -5.21 7.53 -11.97
C ILE A 84 -6.29 8.61 -11.94
N LYS A 85 -7.35 8.37 -11.17
CA LYS A 85 -8.37 9.38 -10.85
C LYS A 85 -7.96 10.14 -9.59
N TYR A 86 -7.97 11.46 -9.66
CA TYR A 86 -7.54 12.33 -8.57
C TYR A 86 -8.71 12.92 -7.80
N GLY A 87 -8.54 13.13 -6.49
CA GLY A 87 -9.50 13.84 -5.65
C GLY A 87 -10.75 13.05 -5.28
N GLU A 88 -10.97 11.87 -5.88
CA GLU A 88 -12.11 10.99 -5.65
C GLU A 88 -11.73 9.82 -4.72
N LEU A 89 -12.66 9.43 -3.84
CA LEU A 89 -12.56 8.17 -3.11
C LEU A 89 -13.01 7.02 -4.01
N MET A 90 -12.21 5.98 -4.09
CA MET A 90 -12.46 4.80 -4.91
C MET A 90 -12.48 3.56 -4.03
N ASN A 91 -13.52 2.75 -4.17
CA ASN A 91 -13.60 1.43 -3.55
C ASN A 91 -13.15 0.37 -4.56
N VAL A 92 -12.04 -0.31 -4.29
CA VAL A 92 -11.46 -1.34 -5.17
C VAL A 92 -10.97 -2.51 -4.34
N GLY A 93 -11.50 -3.70 -4.59
CA GLY A 93 -11.21 -4.87 -3.77
C GLY A 93 -11.62 -4.64 -2.31
N LYS A 94 -10.68 -4.84 -1.39
CA LYS A 94 -10.88 -4.61 0.05
C LYS A 94 -10.41 -3.23 0.50
N TRP A 95 -10.21 -2.30 -0.43
CA TRP A 95 -9.57 -1.03 -0.14
C TRP A 95 -10.38 0.17 -0.58
N GLU A 96 -10.29 1.24 0.20
CA GLU A 96 -10.60 2.59 -0.25
C GLU A 96 -9.31 3.33 -0.59
N PHE A 97 -9.29 4.02 -1.72
CA PHE A 97 -8.14 4.79 -2.19
C PHE A 97 -8.52 6.22 -2.54
N LYS A 98 -7.61 7.16 -2.27
CA LYS A 98 -7.68 8.52 -2.79
C LYS A 98 -6.31 8.99 -3.24
N PHE A 99 -6.22 9.44 -4.48
CA PHE A 99 -4.98 9.96 -5.05
C PHE A 99 -4.97 11.49 -5.11
N SER A 100 -3.79 12.08 -5.00
CA SER A 100 -3.52 13.47 -5.38
C SER A 100 -2.58 13.51 -6.59
N PRO A 101 -2.69 14.54 -7.44
CA PRO A 101 -1.71 14.74 -8.50
C PRO A 101 -0.32 15.00 -7.91
N PRO A 102 0.75 14.83 -8.71
CA PRO A 102 2.09 15.34 -8.38
C PRO A 102 2.02 16.83 -7.99
N ARG A 103 2.77 17.26 -6.98
CA ARG A 103 2.81 18.68 -6.60
C ARG A 103 3.71 19.50 -7.53
N GLU A 104 4.74 18.85 -8.07
CA GLU A 104 5.72 19.46 -8.97
C GLU A 104 6.02 18.53 -10.15
N GLN A 105 6.56 19.10 -11.23
CA GLN A 105 6.98 18.33 -12.40
C GLN A 105 8.05 17.30 -12.02
N GLY A 106 7.87 16.06 -12.47
CA GLY A 106 8.78 14.95 -12.18
C GLY A 106 8.48 14.19 -10.88
N GLN A 107 7.55 14.68 -10.05
CA GLN A 107 7.06 13.92 -8.90
C GLN A 107 6.05 12.84 -9.32
N LEU A 108 5.92 11.81 -8.47
CA LEU A 108 4.91 10.77 -8.65
C LEU A 108 3.54 11.26 -8.15
N PRO A 109 2.45 10.73 -8.74
CA PRO A 109 1.13 10.75 -8.12
C PRO A 109 1.21 10.19 -6.70
N ALA A 110 0.52 10.81 -5.75
CA ALA A 110 0.53 10.38 -4.36
C ALA A 110 -0.76 9.65 -4.00
N LEU A 111 -0.66 8.45 -3.41
CA LEU A 111 -1.77 7.84 -2.69
C LEU A 111 -1.80 8.44 -1.28
N ILE A 112 -2.76 9.34 -1.05
CA ILE A 112 -2.86 10.13 0.19
C ILE A 112 -3.81 9.52 1.22
N HIS A 113 -4.62 8.54 0.81
CA HIS A 113 -5.49 7.76 1.68
C HIS A 113 -5.56 6.33 1.16
N ALA A 114 -5.42 5.37 2.08
CA ALA A 114 -5.68 3.96 1.86
C ALA A 114 -6.34 3.40 3.11
N GLN A 115 -7.54 2.83 3.00
CA GLN A 115 -8.21 2.16 4.12
C GLN A 115 -8.46 0.70 3.74
N PHE A 116 -8.05 -0.22 4.60
CA PHE A 116 -8.39 -1.63 4.44
C PHE A 116 -9.73 -1.91 5.13
N ASN A 117 -10.65 -2.56 4.41
CA ASN A 117 -12.01 -2.84 4.86
C ASN A 117 -12.17 -4.24 5.50
N GLY A 118 -11.05 -4.95 5.70
CA GLY A 118 -11.03 -6.28 6.30
C GLY A 118 -11.08 -7.42 5.27
N TRP A 119 -10.71 -8.63 5.72
CA TRP A 119 -10.71 -9.83 4.87
C TRP A 119 -12.10 -10.40 4.60
N GLY A 120 -13.14 -9.86 5.24
CA GLY A 120 -14.49 -10.42 5.31
C GLY A 120 -14.82 -10.95 6.71
N LYS A 121 -16.12 -11.12 6.99
CA LYS A 121 -16.60 -12.00 8.06
C LYS A 121 -16.81 -13.40 7.50
#